data_AF-A0A7C6E1G4-F1
#
_entry.id   AF-A0A7C6E1G4-F1
#
_cell.length_a   1.000
_cell.length_b   1.000
_cell.length_c   1.000
_cell.angle_alpha   90.00
_cell.angle_beta   90.00
_cell.angle_gamma   90.00
#
_symmetry.space_group_name_H-M   'P 1'
#
loop_
_entity.id
_entity.type
_entity.pdbx_description
1 polymer ?
#
loop_
_entity_poly.entity_id
_entity_poly.type
_entity_poly.pdbx_seq_one_letter_code
_entity_poly.pdbx_strand_id
1 'polypeptide(L)' 'MSIPEKVEIEFITLECGHSVVADIGVGVCGECGKLCCRECLQLIDDKLLCPECFKKFIRDKNVEDSR' A
#
# COMPACT_ATOMS: atom_id res chain seq x y z
N MET A 1 -21.71 -25.76 26.04
CA MET A 1 -22.11 -24.42 25.56
C MET A 1 -20.85 -23.58 25.55
N SER A 2 -20.29 -23.32 24.37
CA SER A 2 -19.05 -22.56 24.22
C SER A 2 -19.40 -21.07 24.24
N ILE A 3 -18.75 -20.32 25.12
CA ILE A 3 -18.94 -18.87 25.24
C ILE A 3 -18.31 -18.24 23.99
N PRO A 4 -19.01 -17.38 23.22
CA PRO A 4 -18.39 -16.71 22.09
C PRO A 4 -17.31 -15.76 22.61
N GLU A 5 -16.05 -16.02 22.26
CA GLU A 5 -14.94 -15.12 22.52
C GLU A 5 -15.24 -13.75 21.89
N LYS A 6 -15.14 -12.68 22.67
CA LYS A 6 -15.26 -11.31 22.17
C LYS A 6 -13.99 -11.01 21.37
N VAL A 7 -14.10 -11.00 20.06
CA VAL A 7 -13.02 -10.52 19.17
C VAL A 7 -13.07 -9.00 19.16
N GLU A 8 -12.13 -8.37 19.85
CA GLU A 8 -11.89 -6.92 19.73
C GLU A 8 -11.13 -6.69 18.41
N ILE A 9 -11.82 -6.15 17.41
CA ILE A 9 -11.20 -5.83 16.12
C ILE A 9 -10.70 -4.38 16.20
N GLU A 10 -9.39 -4.20 16.37
CA GLU A 10 -8.75 -2.89 16.26
C GLU A 10 -8.61 -2.52 14.77
N PHE A 11 -9.27 -1.43 14.37
CA PHE A 11 -9.16 -0.89 13.02
C PHE A 11 -8.21 0.30 13.05
N ILE A 12 -7.11 0.22 12.30
CA ILE A 12 -6.22 1.37 12.09
C ILE A 12 -6.56 1.95 10.72
N THR A 13 -7.11 3.16 10.68
CA THR A 13 -7.33 3.88 9.41
C THR A 13 -6.02 4.54 8.99
N LEU A 14 -5.45 4.11 7.87
CA LEU A 14 -4.25 4.75 7.30
C LEU A 14 -4.62 6.05 6.56
N GLU A 15 -3.62 6.91 6.35
CA GLU A 15 -3.78 8.17 5.59
C GLU A 15 -4.32 7.98 4.16
N CYS A 16 -4.20 6.77 3.60
CA CYS A 16 -4.79 6.41 2.32
C CYS A 16 -6.31 6.14 2.37
N GLY A 17 -6.95 6.25 3.53
CA GLY A 17 -8.38 6.00 3.74
C GLY A 17 -8.75 4.52 3.84
N HIS A 18 -7.79 3.60 3.76
CA HIS A 18 -8.04 2.17 3.93
C HIS A 18 -7.95 1.79 5.41
N SER A 19 -9.00 1.13 5.90
CA SER A 19 -9.01 0.49 7.21
C SER A 19 -8.14 -0.75 7.15
N VAL A 20 -7.14 -0.82 8.01
CA VAL A 20 -6.26 -1.97 8.14
C VAL A 20 -6.79 -2.81 9.29
N VAL A 21 -7.28 -4.00 8.97
CA VAL A 21 -7.42 -5.09 9.95
C VAL A 21 -6.09 -5.86 9.97
N ALA A 22 -5.80 -6.64 11.02
CA ALA A 22 -4.55 -7.40 11.14
C ALA A 22 -4.20 -8.26 9.89
N ASP A 23 -5.21 -8.68 9.11
CA ASP A 23 -5.06 -9.41 7.84
C ASP A 23 -4.59 -8.55 6.65
N ILE A 24 -4.86 -7.24 6.67
CA ILE A 24 -4.43 -6.33 5.60
C ILE A 24 -3.00 -5.93 5.93
N GLY A 25 -2.02 -6.64 5.36
CA GLY A 25 -0.61 -6.29 5.54
C GLY A 25 -0.34 -4.83 5.19
N VAL A 26 0.52 -4.18 5.96
CA VAL A 26 1.13 -2.89 5.59
C VAL A 26 2.43 -3.15 4.84
N GLY A 27 2.77 -2.29 3.89
CA GLY A 27 4.05 -2.34 3.20
C GLY A 27 4.73 -0.98 3.19
N VAL A 28 6.00 -0.97 2.81
CA VAL A 28 6.81 0.25 2.72
C VAL A 28 7.17 0.48 1.26
N CYS A 29 6.99 1.71 0.79
CA CYS A 29 7.46 2.11 -0.54
C CYS A 29 8.99 2.01 -0.61
N GLY A 30 9.51 1.25 -1.57
CA GLY A 30 10.95 1.08 -1.80
C GLY A 30 11.66 2.32 -2.34
N GLU A 31 10.94 3.37 -2.74
CA GLU A 31 11.54 4.64 -3.18
C GLU A 31 11.52 5.73 -2.11
N CYS A 32 10.35 6.01 -1.52
CA CYS A 32 10.22 7.12 -0.56
C CYS A 32 10.14 6.67 0.90
N GLY A 33 10.11 5.37 1.18
CA GLY A 33 9.99 4.84 2.55
C GLY A 33 8.63 5.07 3.21
N LYS A 34 7.64 5.59 2.48
CA LYS A 34 6.29 5.83 3.03
C LYS A 34 5.59 4.50 3.32
N LEU A 35 5.03 4.39 4.52
CA LEU A 35 4.19 3.26 4.91
C LEU A 35 2.83 3.40 4.24
N CYS A 36 2.41 2.36 3.54
CA CYS A 36 1.18 2.34 2.74
C CYS A 36 0.45 1.02 2.95
N CYS A 37 -0.85 1.03 2.72
CA CYS A 37 -1.63 -0.20 2.66
C CYS A 37 -1.10 -1.10 1.54
N ARG A 38 -1.09 -2.42 1.71
CA ARG A 38 -0.62 -3.35 0.65
C ARG A 38 -1.38 -3.17 -0.66
N GLU A 39 -2.67 -2.83 -0.62
CA GLU A 39 -3.48 -2.57 -1.82
C GLU A 39 -3.06 -1.28 -2.56
N CYS A 40 -2.54 -0.31 -1.81
CA CYS A 40 -2.07 0.97 -2.32
C CYS A 40 -0.69 0.85 -2.99
N LEU A 41 0.07 -0.18 -2.61
CA LEU A 41 1.42 -0.41 -3.12
C LEU A 41 1.35 -1.18 -4.43
N GLN A 42 2.01 -0.64 -5.44
CA GLN A 42 2.14 -1.27 -6.74
C GLN A 42 3.51 -1.96 -6.82
N LEU A 43 3.55 -3.23 -7.20
CA LEU A 43 4.80 -3.96 -7.43
C LEU A 43 5.27 -3.72 -8.87
N ILE A 44 6.43 -3.08 -9.04
CA ILE A 44 7.11 -2.91 -10.34
C ILE A 44 8.57 -3.31 -10.18
N ASP A 45 9.10 -4.15 -11.08
CA ASP A 45 10.53 -4.50 -11.14
C ASP A 45 11.07 -4.90 -9.74
N ASP A 46 10.30 -5.72 -9.02
CA ASP A 46 10.56 -6.19 -7.65
C ASP A 46 10.56 -5.11 -6.55
N LYS A 47 10.10 -3.90 -6.84
CA LYS A 47 9.95 -2.81 -5.87
C LYS A 47 8.49 -2.46 -5.63
N LEU A 48 8.12 -2.29 -4.36
CA LEU A 48 6.81 -1.74 -3.98
C LEU A 48 6.84 -0.21 -4.08
N LEU A 49 5.95 0.38 -4.86
CA LEU A 49 5.84 1.82 -5.05
C LEU A 49 4.51 2.32 -4.49
N CYS A 50 4.56 3.41 -3.72
CA CYS A 50 3.34 4.11 -3.34
C CYS A 50 2.70 4.78 -4.57
N PRO A 51 1.41 5.19 -4.50
CA PRO A 51 0.72 5.79 -5.64
C PRO A 51 1.42 7.02 -6.23
N GLU A 52 2.13 7.80 -5.42
CA GLU A 52 2.87 8.98 -5.87
C GLU A 52 4.16 8.61 -6.61
N CYS A 53 4.96 7.68 -6.06
CA CYS A 53 6.16 7.17 -6.72
C CYS A 53 5.80 6.43 -8.01
N PHE A 54 4.73 5.63 -7.99
CA PHE A 54 4.21 4.97 -9.18
C PHE A 54 3.83 5.98 -10.28
N LYS A 55 3.10 7.06 -9.94
CA LYS A 55 2.77 8.12 -10.90
C LYS A 55 4.01 8.78 -11.49
N LYS A 56 5.05 9.04 -10.68
CA LYS A 56 6.32 9.58 -11.16
C LYS A 56 7.03 8.61 -12.10
N PHE A 57 7.09 7.33 -11.74
CA PHE A 57 7.69 6.27 -12.55
C PHE A 57 7.04 6.15 -13.93
N ILE A 58 5.70 6.13 -13.99
CA ILE A 58 4.97 6.07 -15.27
C ILE A 58 5.20 7.34 -16.10
N ARG A 59 5.27 8.51 -15.46
CA ARG A 59 5.55 9.77 -16.16
C ARG A 59 6.95 9.78 -16.76
N ASP A 60 7.95 9.25 -16.06
CA ASP A 60 9.32 9.17 -16.55
C ASP A 60 9.43 8.21 -17.75
N LYS A 61 8.81 7.02 -17.67
CA LYS A 61 8.78 6.06 -18.78
C LYS A 61 8.03 6.56 -20.03
N ASN A 62 6.96 7.35 -19.88
CA ASN A 62 6.24 7.91 -21.04
C ASN A 62 7.03 8.99 -21.79
N VAL A 63 8.12 9.53 -21.23
CA VAL A 63 8.98 10.50 -21.92
C VAL A 63 9.90 9.81 -22.93
N GLU A 64 10.19 8.51 -22.77
CA GLU A 64 11.08 7.78 -23.68
C GLU A 64 10.43 7.35 -25.00
N ASP A 65 9.10 7.31 -25.11
CA ASP A 65 8.39 6.87 -26.32
C ASP A 65 8.13 8.00 -27.34
N SER A 66 8.60 9.22 -27.06
CA SER A 66 8.36 10.41 -27.89
C SER A 66 9.62 10.99 -28.55
N ARG A 67 10.67 10.18 -28.76
CA ARG A 67 11.90 10.62 -29.46
C ARG A 67 12.24 9.75 -30.67
#